data_AF-A0A3N5XP74-F1
#
_entry.id   AF-A0A3N5XP74-F1
#
_cell.length_a   1.000
_cell.length_b   1.000
_cell.length_c   1.000
_cell.angle_alpha   90.00
_cell.angle_beta   90.00
_cell.angle_gamma   90.00
#
_symmetry.space_group_name_H-M   'P 1'
#
loop_
_entity.id
_entity.type
_entity.pdbx_description
1 polymer ?
#
loop_
_entity_poly.entity_id
_entity_poly.type
_entity_poly.pdbx_seq_one_letter_code
_entity_poly.pdbx_strand_id
1 'polypeptide(L)'
;MKSGNRTRGPLCAALACLLLAAPVFAQQQTPVLVHEATMSIPFGEVNGVIIQVGDYLVFVDQDQRQNSFAVRRSEIRSMNAQDETVNVELSQPVRGRSGQIDRLAFRLRDRAGVAGLTAWGDNLGRAQQTGNTQSTGTTGSTSSQSSNGIIASYQVQHGHTFGECRGNLIVKENGIAYESINEIDHSRQWAFRDIRELDRDNPYRLGIEPFSGDRYDFDFMGKGMDNNVFQTLSQRVTSARVAE
;
A
#
# COMPACT_ATOMS: atom_id res chain seq x y z
N MET A 1 56.90 -54.60 54.71
CA MET A 1 57.74 -55.44 53.81
C MET A 1 57.16 -55.31 52.40
N LYS A 2 57.80 -54.52 51.52
CA LYS A 2 58.74 -54.95 50.45
C LYS A 2 57.96 -55.14 49.13
N SER A 3 57.77 -54.12 48.29
CA SER A 3 58.67 -53.56 47.24
C SER A 3 58.86 -54.45 45.99
N GLY A 4 58.61 -53.85 44.81
CA GLY A 4 58.97 -54.29 43.44
C GLY A 4 57.75 -54.30 42.50
N ASN A 5 57.49 -53.40 41.52
CA ASN A 5 58.30 -52.68 40.51
C ASN A 5 59.01 -53.69 39.55
N ARG A 6 58.90 -53.70 38.21
CA ARG A 6 58.60 -52.73 37.12
C ARG A 6 58.29 -53.47 35.81
N THR A 7 57.66 -52.79 34.83
CA THR A 7 58.02 -52.70 33.38
C THR A 7 56.93 -51.85 32.67
N ARG A 8 57.12 -50.55 32.38
CA ARG A 8 57.72 -49.90 31.17
C ARG A 8 57.31 -50.59 29.85
N GLY A 9 56.44 -49.99 29.03
CA GLY A 9 56.78 -48.95 28.04
C GLY A 9 55.59 -48.57 27.11
N PRO A 10 55.78 -47.70 26.10
CA PRO A 10 55.09 -46.41 26.02
C PRO A 10 54.38 -46.11 24.67
N LEU A 11 53.84 -44.89 24.57
CA LEU A 11 53.46 -44.15 23.35
C LEU A 11 52.12 -44.55 22.70
N CYS A 12 51.13 -43.66 22.81
CA CYS A 12 50.73 -42.82 21.68
C CYS A 12 49.53 -41.92 22.02
N ALA A 13 49.58 -40.72 21.45
CA ALA A 13 48.45 -39.83 21.18
C ALA A 13 47.77 -39.16 22.38
N ALA A 14 48.38 -38.03 22.75
CA ALA A 14 47.65 -36.83 23.09
C ALA A 14 46.45 -36.60 22.16
N LEU A 15 45.28 -36.31 22.72
CA LEU A 15 44.41 -35.30 22.14
C LEU A 15 43.57 -34.65 23.24
N ALA A 16 44.01 -33.45 23.61
CA ALA A 16 43.21 -32.50 24.36
C ALA A 16 42.01 -32.08 23.51
N CYS A 17 40.82 -32.60 23.80
CA CYS A 17 39.59 -31.99 23.33
C CYS A 17 39.19 -30.89 24.31
N LEU A 18 39.81 -29.73 24.11
CA LEU A 18 39.34 -28.43 24.56
C LEU A 18 37.86 -28.30 24.16
N LEU A 19 36.95 -28.37 25.12
CA LEU A 19 35.52 -28.09 24.91
C LEU A 19 35.37 -26.60 24.60
N LEU A 20 35.57 -26.26 23.33
CA LEU A 20 35.14 -25.00 22.73
C LEU A 20 33.62 -24.94 22.86
N ALA A 21 33.15 -24.15 23.81
CA ALA A 21 31.78 -23.64 23.81
C ALA A 21 31.64 -22.73 22.58
N ALA A 22 31.35 -23.34 21.42
CA ALA A 22 30.93 -22.59 20.26
C ALA A 22 29.56 -21.98 20.59
N PRO A 23 29.37 -20.66 20.42
CA PRO A 23 28.02 -20.11 20.43
C PRO A 23 27.29 -20.74 19.26
N VAL A 24 26.30 -21.59 19.57
CA VAL A 24 25.31 -22.02 18.59
C VAL A 24 24.59 -20.74 18.17
N PHE A 25 24.97 -20.19 17.02
CA PHE A 25 24.17 -19.18 16.34
C PHE A 25 22.84 -19.85 16.00
N ALA A 26 21.85 -19.69 16.86
CA ALA A 26 20.47 -19.96 16.53
C ALA A 26 20.11 -19.02 15.37
N GLN A 27 20.19 -19.51 14.14
CA GLN A 27 19.62 -18.82 13.00
C GLN A 27 18.12 -18.76 13.27
N GLN A 28 17.64 -17.60 13.73
CA GLN A 28 16.22 -17.31 13.78
C GLN A 28 15.70 -17.44 12.36
N GLN A 29 15.04 -18.55 12.05
CA GLN A 29 14.34 -18.72 10.78
C GLN A 29 13.25 -17.66 10.75
N THR A 30 13.36 -16.71 9.82
CA THR A 30 12.36 -15.67 9.65
C THR A 30 11.03 -16.35 9.36
N PRO A 31 9.97 -16.10 10.15
CA PRO A 31 8.70 -16.77 9.93
C PRO A 31 8.19 -16.43 8.52
N VAL A 32 7.92 -17.47 7.73
CA VAL A 32 7.30 -17.36 6.41
C VAL A 32 5.80 -17.55 6.62
N LEU A 33 5.03 -16.49 6.39
CA LEU A 33 3.56 -16.55 6.45
C LEU A 33 3.01 -16.63 5.03
N VAL A 34 2.04 -17.52 4.81
CA VAL A 34 1.45 -17.80 3.49
C VAL A 34 -0.06 -17.65 3.60
N HIS A 35 -0.65 -16.85 2.71
CA HIS A 35 -2.08 -16.58 2.67
C HIS A 35 -2.62 -16.75 1.25
N GLU A 36 -3.74 -17.47 1.12
CA GLU A 36 -4.49 -17.48 -0.13
C GLU A 36 -5.14 -16.12 -0.34
N ALA A 37 -4.94 -15.55 -1.53
CA ALA A 37 -5.44 -14.23 -1.85
C ALA A 37 -5.87 -14.14 -3.31
N THR A 38 -6.85 -13.30 -3.55
CA THR A 38 -7.29 -12.93 -4.89
C THR A 38 -6.93 -11.47 -5.09
N MET A 39 -6.11 -11.18 -6.10
CA MET A 39 -5.73 -9.81 -6.44
C MET A 39 -6.74 -9.23 -7.42
N SER A 40 -7.35 -8.10 -7.07
CA SER A 40 -8.22 -7.37 -7.98
C SER A 40 -7.38 -6.68 -9.04
N ILE A 41 -7.76 -6.87 -10.30
CA ILE A 41 -7.19 -6.17 -11.45
C ILE A 41 -8.34 -5.52 -12.25
N PRO A 42 -8.05 -4.58 -13.16
CA PRO A 42 -9.09 -3.83 -13.87
C PRO A 42 -10.15 -4.67 -14.60
N PHE A 43 -9.81 -5.91 -15.00
CA PHE A 43 -10.70 -6.81 -15.76
C PHE A 43 -11.00 -8.12 -15.03
N GLY A 44 -10.97 -8.12 -13.70
CA GLY A 44 -11.37 -9.26 -12.89
C GLY A 44 -10.42 -9.51 -11.75
N GLU A 45 -10.16 -10.78 -11.50
CA GLU A 45 -9.48 -11.24 -10.31
C GLU A 45 -8.41 -12.24 -10.70
N VAL A 46 -7.26 -12.15 -10.06
CA VAL A 46 -6.15 -13.08 -10.23
C VAL A 46 -6.02 -13.89 -8.95
N ASN A 47 -6.21 -15.21 -9.08
CA ASN A 47 -5.98 -16.11 -7.96
C ASN A 47 -4.48 -16.22 -7.68
N GLY A 48 -4.13 -16.10 -6.41
CA GLY A 48 -2.74 -16.04 -6.02
C GLY A 48 -2.50 -16.45 -4.58
N VAL A 49 -1.23 -16.32 -4.20
CA VAL A 49 -0.78 -16.52 -2.84
C VAL A 49 0.08 -15.33 -2.44
N ILE A 50 -0.21 -14.76 -1.28
CA ILE A 50 0.65 -13.77 -0.65
C ILE A 50 1.57 -14.49 0.32
N ILE A 51 2.86 -14.24 0.18
CA ILE A 51 3.89 -14.77 1.06
C ILE A 51 4.59 -13.59 1.73
N GLN A 52 4.58 -13.56 3.06
CA GLN A 52 5.37 -12.63 3.85
C GLN A 52 6.66 -13.33 4.27
N VAL A 53 7.80 -12.80 3.84
CA VAL A 53 9.13 -13.31 4.20
C VAL A 53 10.02 -12.15 4.61
N GLY A 54 10.26 -12.01 5.92
CA GLY A 54 11.03 -10.88 6.45
C GLY A 54 10.41 -9.54 6.06
N ASP A 55 11.13 -8.75 5.27
CA ASP A 55 10.69 -7.44 4.78
C ASP A 55 10.11 -7.50 3.36
N TYR A 56 9.80 -8.68 2.83
CA TYR A 56 9.19 -8.80 1.51
C TYR A 56 7.75 -9.31 1.61
N LEU A 57 6.90 -8.69 0.80
CA LEU A 57 5.60 -9.21 0.39
C LEU A 57 5.76 -9.73 -1.02
N VAL A 58 5.54 -11.03 -1.20
CA VAL A 58 5.59 -11.69 -2.51
C VAL A 58 4.18 -12.09 -2.89
N PHE A 59 3.72 -11.65 -4.05
CA PHE A 59 2.49 -12.16 -4.65
C PHE A 59 2.86 -13.15 -5.75
N VAL A 60 2.34 -14.37 -5.64
CA VAL A 60 2.50 -15.42 -6.65
C VAL A 60 1.20 -15.59 -7.40
N ASP A 61 1.21 -15.23 -8.70
CA ASP A 61 0.10 -15.48 -9.62
C ASP A 61 0.07 -16.99 -9.94
N GLN A 62 -1.04 -17.66 -9.61
CA GLN A 62 -1.17 -19.11 -9.78
C GLN A 62 -1.35 -19.52 -11.24
N ASP A 63 -1.96 -18.66 -12.06
CA ASP A 63 -2.26 -18.93 -13.46
C ASP A 63 -1.08 -18.54 -14.37
N GLN A 64 -0.40 -17.44 -14.05
CA GLN A 64 0.67 -16.85 -14.85
C GLN A 64 1.86 -16.45 -13.99
N ARG A 65 2.67 -17.44 -13.58
CA ARG A 65 3.80 -17.25 -12.64
C ARG A 65 4.78 -16.13 -13.05
N GLN A 66 4.94 -15.85 -14.34
CA GLN A 66 5.78 -14.76 -14.84
C GLN A 66 5.29 -13.35 -14.45
N ASN A 67 4.03 -13.21 -14.02
CA ASN A 67 3.44 -11.97 -13.52
C ASN A 67 3.48 -11.87 -11.98
N SER A 68 4.13 -12.83 -11.32
CA SER A 68 4.41 -12.77 -9.88
C SER A 68 5.40 -11.65 -9.60
N PHE A 69 5.28 -11.01 -8.44
CA PHE A 69 6.16 -9.92 -8.05
C PHE A 69 6.49 -9.97 -6.56
N ALA A 70 7.60 -9.31 -6.21
CA ALA A 70 8.01 -9.10 -4.84
C ALA A 70 8.14 -7.60 -4.60
N VAL A 71 7.59 -7.15 -3.48
CA VAL A 71 7.62 -5.77 -3.01
C VAL A 71 8.34 -5.75 -1.68
N ARG A 72 9.32 -4.86 -1.51
CA ARG A 72 9.91 -4.62 -0.19
C ARG A 72 8.94 -3.83 0.67
N ARG A 73 8.93 -4.07 1.98
CA ARG A 73 8.11 -3.30 2.92
C ARG A 73 8.38 -1.81 2.79
N SER A 74 9.64 -1.40 2.67
CA SER A 74 10.04 0.01 2.45
C SER A 74 9.49 0.62 1.16
N GLU A 75 9.10 -0.20 0.18
CA GLU A 75 8.48 0.26 -1.06
C GLU A 75 6.97 0.45 -0.90
N ILE A 76 6.36 0.05 0.22
CA ILE A 76 4.94 0.24 0.50
C ILE A 76 4.75 1.60 1.15
N ARG A 77 4.04 2.50 0.45
CA ARG A 77 3.68 3.83 0.96
C ARG A 77 2.58 3.74 2.01
N SER A 78 1.57 2.93 1.72
CA SER A 78 0.44 2.74 2.60
C SER A 78 -0.09 1.33 2.47
N MET A 79 -0.58 0.80 3.59
CA MET A 79 -1.31 -0.46 3.62
C MET A 79 -2.51 -0.24 4.52
N ASN A 80 -3.69 -0.57 4.03
CA ASN A 80 -4.92 -0.53 4.83
C ASN A 80 -5.72 -1.80 4.60
N ALA A 81 -6.38 -2.26 5.65
CA ALA A 81 -7.36 -3.33 5.57
C ALA A 81 -8.75 -2.75 5.71
N GLN A 82 -9.64 -3.17 4.81
CA GLN A 82 -11.07 -2.93 4.91
C GLN A 82 -11.78 -4.25 4.64
N ASP A 83 -12.47 -4.74 5.66
CA ASP A 83 -13.15 -6.05 5.66
C ASP A 83 -12.21 -7.22 5.33
N GLU A 84 -12.33 -7.80 4.14
CA GLU A 84 -11.50 -8.90 3.62
C GLU A 84 -10.45 -8.42 2.62
N THR A 85 -10.42 -7.13 2.32
CA THR A 85 -9.57 -6.54 1.30
C THR A 85 -8.43 -5.76 1.95
N VAL A 86 -7.20 -6.02 1.53
CA VAL A 86 -6.02 -5.25 1.87
C VAL A 86 -5.62 -4.44 0.65
N ASN A 87 -5.70 -3.12 0.77
CA ASN A 87 -5.20 -2.19 -0.24
C ASN A 87 -3.76 -1.80 0.11
N VAL A 88 -2.87 -1.93 -0.86
CA VAL A 88 -1.45 -1.64 -0.76
C VAL A 88 -1.09 -0.61 -1.82
N GLU A 89 -0.59 0.54 -1.41
CA GLU A 89 -0.02 1.55 -2.31
C GLU A 89 1.49 1.46 -2.26
N LEU A 90 2.10 1.40 -3.44
CA LEU A 90 3.53 1.28 -3.63
C LEU A 90 4.15 2.64 -3.96
N SER A 91 5.41 2.78 -3.57
CA SER A 91 6.24 3.94 -3.87
C SER A 91 6.89 3.86 -5.24
N GLN A 92 7.04 2.64 -5.74
CA GLN A 92 7.53 2.30 -7.06
C GLN A 92 6.59 1.27 -7.69
N PRO A 93 6.23 1.42 -8.97
CA PRO A 93 5.36 0.48 -9.63
C PRO A 93 6.07 -0.88 -9.83
N VAL A 94 5.33 -1.96 -9.66
CA VAL A 94 5.76 -3.31 -10.02
C VAL A 94 5.12 -3.75 -11.32
N ARG A 95 5.76 -4.69 -12.04
CA ARG A 95 5.17 -5.30 -13.23
C ARG A 95 4.26 -6.46 -12.81
N GLY A 96 3.01 -6.42 -13.21
CA GLY A 96 2.03 -7.49 -13.05
C GLY A 96 1.25 -7.74 -14.33
N ARG A 97 0.14 -8.47 -14.22
CA ARG A 97 -0.66 -8.93 -15.37
C ARG A 97 -1.28 -7.79 -16.20
N SER A 98 -1.58 -6.66 -15.57
CA SER A 98 -2.12 -5.46 -16.22
C SER A 98 -1.06 -4.41 -16.59
N GLY A 99 0.23 -4.76 -16.55
CA GLY A 99 1.32 -3.84 -16.84
C GLY A 99 2.00 -3.32 -15.56
N GLN A 100 2.26 -2.01 -15.49
CA GLN A 100 2.82 -1.39 -14.28
C GLN A 100 1.70 -1.07 -13.29
N ILE A 101 1.87 -1.52 -12.05
CA ILE A 101 0.87 -1.40 -10.99
C ILE A 101 1.56 -0.86 -9.75
N ASP A 102 1.06 0.24 -9.22
CA ASP A 102 1.48 0.84 -7.96
C ASP A 102 0.39 0.76 -6.88
N ARG A 103 -0.81 0.29 -7.22
CA ARG A 103 -1.91 0.04 -6.29
C ARG A 103 -2.40 -1.38 -6.42
N LEU A 104 -2.28 -2.13 -5.34
CA LEU A 104 -2.65 -3.53 -5.27
C LEU A 104 -3.82 -3.66 -4.30
N ALA A 105 -4.87 -4.36 -4.71
CA ALA A 105 -5.98 -4.71 -3.84
C ALA A 105 -6.03 -6.23 -3.75
N PHE A 106 -5.87 -6.75 -2.54
CA PHE A 106 -5.88 -8.18 -2.28
C PHE A 106 -7.07 -8.53 -1.42
N ARG A 107 -7.95 -9.39 -1.91
CA ARG A 107 -8.94 -10.04 -1.08
C ARG A 107 -8.34 -11.30 -0.47
N LEU A 108 -8.20 -11.35 0.85
CA LEU A 108 -7.70 -12.53 1.54
C LEU A 108 -8.85 -13.44 1.94
N ARG A 109 -8.61 -14.76 1.88
CA ARG A 109 -9.64 -15.76 2.20
C ARG A 109 -9.94 -15.83 3.70
N ASP A 110 -8.98 -15.46 4.54
CA ASP A 110 -9.08 -15.53 6.00
C ASP A 110 -8.85 -14.18 6.69
N ARG A 111 -9.64 -13.90 7.73
CA ARG A 111 -9.49 -12.67 8.53
C ARG A 111 -8.17 -12.62 9.30
N ALA A 112 -7.60 -13.79 9.63
CA ALA A 112 -6.29 -13.89 10.26
C ALA A 112 -5.17 -13.42 9.32
N GLY A 113 -5.26 -13.73 8.02
CA GLY A 113 -4.35 -13.23 7.00
C GLY A 113 -4.43 -11.72 6.82
N VAL A 114 -5.64 -11.14 6.81
CA VAL A 114 -5.83 -9.69 6.78
C VAL A 114 -5.11 -9.02 7.95
N ALA A 115 -5.37 -9.47 9.18
CA ALA A 115 -4.76 -8.92 10.38
C ALA A 115 -3.23 -9.10 10.41
N GLY A 116 -2.74 -10.28 9.99
CA GLY A 116 -1.31 -10.56 9.90
C GLY A 116 -0.61 -9.67 8.88
N LEU A 117 -1.22 -9.46 7.71
CA LEU A 117 -0.67 -8.62 6.65
C LEU A 117 -0.65 -7.14 7.04
N THR A 118 -1.73 -6.62 7.62
CA THR A 118 -1.78 -5.24 8.11
C THR A 118 -0.78 -5.02 9.24
N ALA A 119 -0.68 -5.93 10.22
CA ALA A 119 0.32 -5.82 11.28
C ALA A 119 1.77 -5.88 10.74
N TRP A 120 2.01 -6.69 9.70
CA TRP A 120 3.30 -6.71 9.01
C TRP A 120 3.59 -5.38 8.30
N GLY A 121 2.58 -4.75 7.69
CA GLY A 121 2.68 -3.41 7.07
C GLY A 121 2.91 -2.30 8.09
N ASP A 122 2.16 -2.27 9.19
CA ASP A 122 2.21 -1.20 10.21
C ASP A 122 3.55 -1.15 10.97
N ASN A 123 4.31 -2.25 10.97
CA ASN A 123 5.68 -2.26 11.48
C ASN A 123 6.65 -1.37 10.68
N LEU A 124 6.21 -0.77 9.57
CA LEU A 124 6.84 0.37 8.90
C LEU A 124 7.20 1.52 9.84
N GLY A 125 6.39 1.76 10.90
CA GLY A 125 6.64 2.82 11.89
C GLY A 125 7.38 2.39 13.15
N ARG A 126 7.37 1.10 13.51
CA ARG A 126 7.91 0.62 14.81
C ARG A 126 9.37 0.20 14.76
N ALA A 127 9.91 -0.12 13.58
CA ALA A 127 11.33 -0.39 13.41
C ALA A 127 12.21 0.88 13.48
N GLN A 128 11.62 2.07 13.35
CA GLN A 128 12.31 3.36 13.54
C GLN A 128 12.14 3.97 14.95
N GLN A 129 11.44 3.29 15.86
CA GLN A 129 11.09 3.81 17.18
C GLN A 129 11.62 2.96 18.34
N THR A 130 12.72 2.23 18.12
CA THR A 130 13.55 1.67 19.20
C THR A 130 14.89 2.39 19.23
N GLY A 131 14.83 3.67 19.57
CA GLY A 131 16.03 4.50 19.68
C GLY A 131 15.70 5.98 19.72
N ASN A 132 14.93 6.43 20.71
CA ASN A 132 15.17 7.75 21.29
C ASN A 132 14.39 7.96 22.59
N THR A 133 15.16 7.97 23.67
CA THR A 133 14.79 8.52 24.96
C THR A 133 14.80 10.05 24.85
N GLN A 134 13.66 10.67 25.15
CA GLN A 134 13.49 11.98 25.80
C GLN A 134 14.09 13.24 25.15
N SER A 135 13.24 14.20 24.77
CA SER A 135 13.17 15.49 25.47
C SER A 135 11.98 16.35 25.00
N THR A 136 11.29 16.90 25.98
CA THR A 136 10.41 18.06 25.94
C THR A 136 11.08 19.29 25.31
N GLY A 137 10.36 20.02 24.46
CA GLY A 137 10.78 21.31 23.91
C GLY A 137 9.83 21.86 22.85
N THR A 138 9.07 22.89 23.22
CA THR A 138 8.23 23.73 22.35
C THR A 138 9.09 24.58 21.41
N THR A 139 8.78 24.59 20.10
CA THR A 139 8.65 25.77 19.20
C THR A 139 8.52 25.25 17.76
N GLY A 140 7.56 25.80 17.02
CA GLY A 140 7.14 25.32 15.71
C GLY A 140 8.25 25.21 14.66
N SER A 141 8.12 24.16 13.85
CA SER A 141 8.60 24.14 12.47
C SER A 141 7.57 23.36 11.67
N THR A 142 6.82 24.12 10.89
CA THR A 142 5.93 23.68 9.83
C THR A 142 6.76 22.87 8.84
N SER A 143 6.58 21.56 8.83
CA SER A 143 6.86 20.71 7.68
C SER A 143 5.57 19.95 7.36
N SER A 144 4.60 20.70 6.84
CA SER A 144 3.52 20.17 6.04
C SER A 144 4.09 19.53 4.76
N GLN A 145 3.35 18.58 4.21
CA GLN A 145 3.48 17.95 2.89
C GLN A 145 4.44 16.77 2.76
N SER A 146 3.93 15.57 3.04
CA SER A 146 3.66 14.57 1.98
C SER A 146 3.17 13.24 2.57
N SER A 147 2.05 13.26 3.31
CA SER A 147 1.14 12.12 3.35
C SER A 147 0.16 12.29 2.18
N ASN A 148 0.68 12.04 0.97
CA ASN A 148 0.06 12.09 -0.37
C ASN A 148 -1.45 12.45 -0.37
N GLY A 149 -1.77 13.75 -0.33
CA GLY A 149 -3.09 14.28 0.00
C GLY A 149 -4.22 13.79 -0.90
N ILE A 150 -4.79 12.62 -0.62
CA ILE A 150 -5.99 12.04 -1.23
C ILE A 150 -7.04 11.94 -0.14
N ILE A 151 -8.21 12.53 -0.39
CA ILE A 151 -9.33 12.64 0.56
C ILE A 151 -10.36 11.54 0.31
N ALA A 152 -10.63 11.22 -0.96
CA ALA A 152 -11.61 10.22 -1.34
C ALA A 152 -11.37 9.71 -2.78
N SER A 153 -11.90 8.54 -3.11
CA SER A 153 -11.87 7.96 -4.46
C SER A 153 -13.18 7.26 -4.77
N TYR A 154 -13.64 7.38 -6.02
CA TYR A 154 -14.93 6.85 -6.47
C TYR A 154 -14.84 6.26 -7.87
N GLN A 155 -15.54 5.15 -8.10
CA GLN A 155 -15.79 4.68 -9.46
C GLN A 155 -16.90 5.52 -10.06
N VAL A 156 -16.66 6.07 -11.24
CA VAL A 156 -17.60 6.95 -11.92
C VAL A 156 -17.75 6.59 -13.38
N GLN A 157 -18.90 6.96 -13.92
CA GLN A 157 -19.21 6.94 -15.32
C GLN A 157 -19.39 8.37 -15.82
N HIS A 158 -18.82 8.69 -16.97
CA HIS A 158 -18.99 9.96 -17.67
C HIS A 158 -19.65 9.69 -19.02
N GLY A 159 -20.84 10.25 -19.23
CA GLY A 159 -21.58 10.12 -20.48
C GLY A 159 -21.10 11.11 -21.53
N HIS A 160 -20.82 10.64 -22.75
CA HIS A 160 -20.61 11.50 -23.91
C HIS A 160 -21.83 11.47 -24.84
N THR A 161 -21.91 12.43 -25.76
CA THR A 161 -22.98 12.49 -26.78
C THR A 161 -23.04 11.21 -27.63
N PHE A 162 -21.91 10.49 -27.76
CA PHE A 162 -21.84 9.13 -28.28
C PHE A 162 -20.92 8.29 -27.40
N GLY A 163 -21.49 7.36 -26.63
CA GLY A 163 -20.75 6.42 -25.78
C GLY A 163 -20.66 6.82 -24.31
N GLU A 164 -20.03 5.95 -23.53
CA GLU A 164 -19.82 6.11 -22.09
C GLU A 164 -18.36 5.84 -21.75
N CYS A 165 -17.73 6.75 -21.01
CA CYS A 165 -16.42 6.55 -20.41
C CYS A 165 -16.59 6.11 -18.95
N ARG A 166 -15.77 5.16 -18.51
CA ARG A 166 -15.73 4.74 -17.10
C ARG A 166 -14.35 5.03 -16.54
N GLY A 167 -14.29 5.45 -15.29
CA GLY A 167 -13.04 5.85 -14.67
C GLY A 167 -13.11 5.99 -13.17
N ASN A 168 -12.00 6.45 -12.60
CA ASN A 168 -11.89 6.75 -11.18
C ASN A 168 -11.84 8.26 -10.96
N LEU A 169 -12.74 8.79 -10.14
CA LEU A 169 -12.67 10.16 -9.64
C LEU A 169 -11.94 10.17 -8.30
N ILE A 170 -10.79 10.82 -8.27
CA ILE A 170 -9.90 10.92 -7.11
C ILE A 170 -9.92 12.35 -6.59
N VAL A 171 -10.42 12.51 -5.37
CA VAL A 171 -10.40 13.78 -4.66
C VAL A 171 -9.08 13.91 -3.92
N LYS A 172 -8.29 14.93 -4.26
CA LYS A 172 -6.99 15.23 -3.66
C LYS A 172 -7.08 16.45 -2.76
N GLU A 173 -6.02 16.72 -2.01
CA GLU A 173 -5.91 17.83 -1.08
C GLU A 173 -5.81 19.17 -1.81
N ASN A 174 -5.31 19.17 -3.04
CA ASN A 174 -5.08 20.35 -3.87
C ASN A 174 -5.93 20.38 -5.16
N GLY A 175 -6.80 19.39 -5.38
CA GLY A 175 -7.60 19.33 -6.59
C GLY A 175 -8.40 18.03 -6.74
N ILE A 176 -8.91 17.81 -7.95
CA ILE A 176 -9.65 16.61 -8.33
C ILE A 176 -9.00 16.03 -9.59
N ALA A 177 -8.88 14.71 -9.66
CA ALA A 177 -8.41 14.01 -10.86
C ALA A 177 -9.46 12.98 -11.30
N TYR A 178 -9.70 12.90 -12.60
CA TYR A 178 -10.46 11.84 -13.25
C TYR A 178 -9.52 11.01 -14.11
N GLU A 179 -9.48 9.71 -13.87
CA GLU A 179 -8.66 8.75 -14.62
C GLU A 179 -9.59 7.83 -15.42
N SER A 180 -9.61 8.01 -16.73
CA SER A 180 -10.43 7.21 -17.64
C SER A 180 -9.78 5.85 -17.89
N ILE A 181 -10.57 4.78 -17.83
CA ILE A 181 -10.09 3.39 -17.96
C ILE A 181 -10.11 2.93 -19.43
N ASN A 182 -11.10 3.36 -20.20
CA ASN A 182 -11.27 2.95 -21.61
C ASN A 182 -10.64 3.93 -22.60
N GLU A 183 -10.51 5.21 -22.25
CA GLU A 183 -10.00 6.26 -23.13
C GLU A 183 -9.01 7.15 -22.37
N ILE A 184 -7.73 6.79 -22.37
CA ILE A 184 -6.68 7.44 -21.56
C ILE A 184 -6.65 8.97 -21.79
N ASP A 185 -6.88 9.41 -23.03
CA ASP A 185 -6.89 10.82 -23.44
C ASP A 185 -8.01 11.65 -22.78
N HIS A 186 -8.98 10.99 -22.14
CA HIS A 186 -10.06 11.62 -21.39
C HIS A 186 -9.75 11.79 -19.90
N SER A 187 -8.56 11.39 -19.45
CA SER A 187 -8.11 11.67 -18.09
C SER A 187 -7.90 13.18 -17.91
N ARG A 188 -8.34 13.71 -16.76
CA ARG A 188 -8.30 15.13 -16.46
C ARG A 188 -7.87 15.37 -15.03
N GLN A 189 -7.25 16.52 -14.79
CA GLN A 189 -6.93 16.99 -13.46
C GLN A 189 -7.25 18.47 -13.37
N TRP A 190 -7.92 18.84 -12.29
CA TRP A 190 -8.28 20.22 -11.99
C TRP A 190 -7.70 20.58 -10.64
N ALA A 191 -6.92 21.66 -10.57
CA ALA A 191 -6.66 22.29 -9.27
C ALA A 191 -7.97 22.99 -8.82
N PHE A 192 -8.16 23.16 -7.51
CA PHE A 192 -9.40 23.78 -7.02
C PHE A 192 -9.65 25.20 -7.56
N ARG A 193 -8.59 25.95 -7.85
CA ARG A 193 -8.67 27.28 -8.47
C ARG A 193 -9.15 27.25 -9.92
N ASP A 194 -8.96 26.13 -10.62
CA ASP A 194 -9.34 25.98 -12.03
C ASP A 194 -10.81 25.55 -12.17
N ILE A 195 -11.49 25.27 -11.05
CA ILE A 195 -12.90 24.88 -11.00
C ILE A 195 -13.75 26.13 -10.78
N ARG A 196 -14.62 26.42 -11.75
CA ARG A 196 -15.61 27.50 -11.67
C ARG A 196 -16.73 27.12 -10.71
N GLU A 197 -17.26 25.90 -10.85
CA GLU A 197 -18.41 25.42 -10.10
C GLU A 197 -18.33 23.91 -9.84
N LEU A 198 -18.79 23.51 -8.65
CA LEU A 198 -19.06 22.12 -8.30
C LEU A 198 -20.55 21.99 -8.02
N ASP A 199 -21.19 21.07 -8.74
CA ASP A 199 -22.62 20.84 -8.65
C ASP A 199 -22.90 19.40 -8.21
N ARG A 200 -23.94 19.22 -7.40
CA ARG A 200 -24.35 17.90 -6.91
C ARG A 200 -25.86 17.84 -6.77
N ASP A 201 -26.50 17.31 -7.80
CA ASP A 201 -27.93 17.04 -7.82
C ASP A 201 -28.36 16.02 -6.75
N ASN A 202 -27.57 14.95 -6.60
CA ASN A 202 -27.82 13.87 -5.66
C ASN A 202 -26.50 13.20 -5.26
N PRO A 203 -26.46 12.32 -4.24
CA PRO A 203 -25.22 11.69 -3.78
C PRO A 203 -24.48 10.88 -4.86
N TYR A 204 -25.16 10.46 -5.92
CA TYR A 204 -24.61 9.63 -6.99
C TYR A 204 -24.34 10.40 -8.29
N ARG A 205 -24.39 11.74 -8.28
CA ARG A 205 -24.01 12.56 -9.43
C ARG A 205 -23.25 13.81 -9.01
N LEU A 206 -22.11 14.07 -9.66
CA LEU A 206 -21.29 15.26 -9.44
C LEU A 206 -20.97 15.92 -10.79
N GLY A 207 -21.29 17.20 -10.92
CA GLY A 207 -20.86 18.05 -12.01
C GLY A 207 -19.61 18.84 -11.61
N ILE A 208 -18.59 18.83 -12.46
CA ILE A 208 -17.40 19.68 -12.35
C ILE A 208 -17.38 20.60 -13.56
N GLU A 209 -17.46 21.90 -13.30
CA GLU A 209 -17.35 22.91 -14.34
C GLU A 209 -16.03 23.69 -14.16
N PRO A 210 -15.05 23.50 -15.06
CA PRO A 210 -13.81 24.26 -15.03
C PRO A 210 -13.98 25.67 -15.62
N PHE A 211 -13.05 26.58 -15.33
CA PHE A 211 -12.99 27.89 -15.99
C PHE A 211 -12.66 27.80 -17.48
N SER A 212 -11.98 26.73 -17.90
CA SER A 212 -11.64 26.46 -19.29
C SER A 212 -11.97 25.02 -19.67
N GLY A 213 -12.59 24.85 -20.85
CA GLY A 213 -13.01 23.55 -21.36
C GLY A 213 -14.47 23.23 -21.02
N ASP A 214 -14.84 21.97 -21.21
CA ASP A 214 -16.21 21.49 -21.05
C ASP A 214 -16.52 21.11 -19.59
N ARG A 215 -17.81 21.08 -19.26
CA ARG A 215 -18.32 20.52 -18.00
C ARG A 215 -18.24 19.00 -18.03
N TYR A 216 -17.90 18.41 -16.88
CA TYR A 216 -17.83 16.97 -16.69
C TYR A 216 -18.88 16.55 -15.66
N ASP A 217 -19.85 15.75 -16.09
CA ASP A 217 -20.82 15.13 -15.20
C ASP A 217 -20.44 13.67 -14.96
N PHE A 218 -20.34 13.30 -13.69
CA PHE A 218 -19.93 11.99 -13.22
C PHE A 218 -21.07 11.31 -12.46
N ASP A 219 -21.46 10.13 -12.93
CA ASP A 219 -22.41 9.24 -12.25
C ASP A 219 -21.63 8.20 -11.43
N PHE A 220 -21.83 8.18 -10.11
CA PHE A 220 -21.08 7.31 -9.19
C PHE A 220 -21.61 5.89 -9.23
N MET A 221 -20.71 4.94 -9.49
CA MET A 221 -21.03 3.52 -9.56
C MET A 221 -20.82 2.90 -8.17
N GLY A 222 -21.90 2.43 -7.55
CA GLY A 222 -21.87 1.78 -6.24
C GLY A 222 -22.11 2.73 -5.08
N LYS A 223 -21.07 3.42 -4.59
CA LYS A 223 -21.18 4.33 -3.44
C LYS A 223 -21.24 5.79 -3.90
N GLY A 224 -22.27 6.50 -3.48
CA GLY A 224 -22.37 7.95 -3.65
C GLY A 224 -21.36 8.73 -2.80
N MET A 225 -21.14 9.98 -3.18
CA MET A 225 -20.31 10.92 -2.42
C MET A 225 -20.99 11.33 -1.12
N ASP A 226 -20.31 11.08 0.00
CA ASP A 226 -20.77 11.48 1.32
C ASP A 226 -20.92 13.01 1.43
N ASN A 227 -21.91 13.47 2.20
CA ASN A 227 -22.16 14.91 2.37
C ASN A 227 -20.95 15.67 2.91
N ASN A 228 -20.19 15.08 3.84
CA ASN A 228 -19.00 15.71 4.40
C ASN A 228 -17.90 15.92 3.33
N VAL A 229 -17.73 14.93 2.44
CA VAL A 229 -16.73 15.02 1.35
C VAL A 229 -17.13 16.13 0.39
N PHE A 230 -18.41 16.21 0.00
CA PHE A 230 -18.89 17.28 -0.87
C PHE A 230 -18.72 18.66 -0.24
N GLN A 231 -19.12 18.85 1.02
CA GLN A 231 -18.95 20.13 1.72
C GLN A 231 -17.48 20.55 1.81
N THR A 232 -16.59 19.59 2.08
CA THR A 232 -15.14 19.83 2.08
C THR A 232 -14.64 20.29 0.70
N LEU A 233 -15.13 19.67 -0.38
CA LEU A 233 -14.79 20.07 -1.75
C LEU A 233 -15.28 21.48 -2.08
N SER A 234 -16.56 21.77 -1.82
CA SER A 234 -17.15 23.09 -2.07
C SER A 234 -16.42 24.19 -1.30
N GLN A 235 -16.05 23.93 -0.04
CA GLN A 235 -15.27 24.87 0.77
C GLN A 235 -13.87 25.11 0.19
N ARG A 236 -13.18 24.06 -0.28
CA ARG A 236 -11.84 24.18 -0.89
C ARG A 236 -11.87 24.94 -2.21
N VAL A 237 -12.86 24.68 -3.08
CA VAL A 237 -13.04 25.45 -4.32
C VAL A 237 -13.32 26.91 -4.02
N THR A 238 -14.23 27.19 -3.09
CA THR A 238 -14.54 28.57 -2.67
C THR A 238 -13.30 29.28 -2.10
N SER A 239 -12.57 28.61 -1.21
CA SER A 239 -11.38 29.19 -0.57
C SER A 239 -10.26 29.44 -1.57
N ALA A 240 -10.05 28.54 -2.54
CA ALA A 240 -9.06 28.70 -3.59
C ALA A 240 -9.35 29.90 -4.51
N ARG A 241 -10.62 30.31 -4.64
CA ARG A 241 -11.04 31.46 -5.44
C ARG A 241 -10.93 32.81 -4.73
N VAL A 242 -10.96 32.83 -3.40
CA VAL A 242 -10.87 34.06 -2.58
C VAL A 242 -9.43 34.40 -2.19
N ALA A 243 -8.50 33.45 -2.35
CA ALA A 243 -7.09 33.63 -2.03
C ALA A 243 -6.29 34.40 -3.11
N GLU A 244 -6.98 34.97 -4.11
CA GLU A 244 -6.44 35.89 -5.13
C GLU A 244 -6.93 37.33 -4.87
#